data_AF-A0A398E219-F1
#
_entry.id   AF-A0A398E219-F1
#
_cell.length_a   1.000
_cell.length_b   1.000
_cell.length_c   1.000
_cell.angle_alpha   90.00
_cell.angle_beta   90.00
_cell.angle_gamma   90.00
#
_symmetry.space_group_name_H-M   'P 1'
#
loop_
_entity.id
_entity.type
_entity.pdbx_description
1 polymer ?
#
loop_
_entity_poly.entity_id
_entity_poly.type
_entity_poly.pdbx_seq_one_letter_code
_entity_poly.pdbx_strand_id
1 'polypeptide(L)'
;MDDERLYTLAEAHGEFASQLNGEVWELLDTTDRSSADDERMLYAAWASAYHWLRAGTAVHHQRAEWMLSRVYTVLGDAPAAIAHARRCLELTETSPGEMAPFDLAYACEAIARASALAGDEPEATRYLDLAREAGTRITNTEDRQIFEGDLNSGNWYGIS
;
A
#
# COMPACT_ATOMS: atom_id res chain seq x y z
N MET A 1 10.93 1.55 -29.62
CA MET A 1 12.37 1.26 -29.46
C MET A 1 12.72 2.00 -28.20
N ASP A 2 12.80 1.29 -27.08
CA ASP A 2 13.14 1.95 -25.82
C ASP A 2 14.50 2.62 -25.98
N ASP A 3 14.60 3.88 -25.58
CA ASP A 3 15.88 4.58 -25.57
C ASP A 3 16.81 3.84 -24.61
N GLU A 4 17.94 3.36 -25.12
CA GLU A 4 18.98 2.76 -24.28
C GLU A 4 19.43 3.79 -23.24
N ARG A 5 19.33 3.40 -21.96
CA ARG A 5 19.69 4.23 -20.81
C ARG A 5 20.73 3.52 -19.97
N LEU A 6 21.73 4.28 -19.53
CA LEU A 6 22.72 3.82 -18.56
C LEU A 6 22.30 4.26 -17.17
N TYR A 7 22.33 3.33 -16.22
CA TYR A 7 21.99 3.55 -14.83
C TYR A 7 23.15 3.12 -13.93
N THR A 8 23.37 3.83 -12.83
CA THR A 8 24.04 3.24 -11.67
C THR A 8 23.15 2.13 -11.09
N LEU A 9 23.74 1.22 -10.30
CA LEU A 9 22.96 0.14 -9.69
C LEU A 9 21.82 0.67 -8.78
N ALA A 10 22.06 1.78 -8.08
CA ALA A 10 21.05 2.39 -7.21
C ALA A 10 19.90 2.99 -8.03
N GLU A 11 20.21 3.71 -9.13
CA GLU A 11 19.18 4.25 -10.02
C GLU A 11 18.39 3.12 -10.69
N ALA A 12 19.05 2.04 -11.12
CA ALA A 12 18.37 0.87 -11.67
C ALA A 12 17.41 0.23 -10.66
N HIS A 13 17.78 0.15 -9.38
CA HIS A 13 16.85 -0.31 -8.35
C HIS A 13 15.64 0.62 -8.22
N GLY A 14 15.83 1.94 -8.20
CA GLY A 14 14.73 2.90 -8.13
C GLY A 14 13.77 2.80 -9.33
N GLU A 15 14.31 2.66 -10.54
CA GLU A 15 13.52 2.49 -11.77
C GLU A 15 12.65 1.24 -11.73
N PHE A 16 13.23 0.08 -11.40
CA PHE A 16 12.46 -1.16 -11.29
C PHE A 16 11.41 -1.06 -10.17
N ALA A 17 11.74 -0.45 -9.04
CA ALA A 17 10.78 -0.26 -7.96
C ALA A 17 9.55 0.52 -8.43
N SER A 18 9.76 1.66 -9.11
CA SER A 18 8.69 2.51 -9.61
C SER A 18 7.87 1.83 -10.71
N GLN A 19 8.53 1.18 -11.67
CA GLN A 19 7.84 0.52 -12.79
C GLN A 19 6.96 -0.64 -12.31
N LEU A 20 7.51 -1.48 -11.42
CA LEU A 20 6.77 -2.61 -10.85
C LEU A 20 5.64 -2.13 -9.94
N ASN A 21 5.82 -1.03 -9.20
CA ASN A 21 4.73 -0.43 -8.42
C ASN A 21 3.59 0.06 -9.33
N GLY A 22 3.92 0.68 -10.47
CA GLY A 22 2.94 1.06 -11.49
C GLY A 22 2.17 -0.15 -12.04
N GLU A 23 2.87 -1.24 -12.34
CA GLU A 23 2.24 -2.48 -12.80
C GLU A 23 1.25 -3.05 -11.77
N VAL A 24 1.58 -3.00 -10.47
CA VAL A 24 0.65 -3.43 -9.42
C VAL A 24 -0.64 -2.60 -9.45
N TRP A 25 -0.56 -1.29 -9.63
CA TRP A 25 -1.75 -0.43 -9.75
C TRP A 25 -2.58 -0.74 -10.99
N GLU A 26 -1.95 -0.90 -12.16
CA GLU A 26 -2.64 -1.29 -13.39
C GLU A 26 -3.39 -2.63 -13.23
N LEU A 27 -2.76 -3.59 -12.53
CA LEU A 27 -3.39 -4.86 -12.21
C LEU A 27 -4.53 -4.69 -11.22
N LEU A 28 -4.35 -3.92 -10.13
CA LEU A 28 -5.40 -3.64 -9.14
C LEU A 28 -6.66 -3.02 -9.78
N ASP A 29 -6.50 -2.16 -10.78
CA ASP A 29 -7.57 -1.49 -11.52
C ASP A 29 -8.26 -2.38 -12.57
N THR A 30 -7.69 -3.55 -12.90
CA THR A 30 -8.27 -4.49 -13.85
C THR A 30 -9.46 -5.24 -13.24
N THR A 31 -10.64 -5.16 -13.87
CA THR A 31 -11.90 -5.73 -13.35
C THR A 31 -12.02 -7.25 -13.47
N ASP A 32 -11.40 -7.85 -14.49
CA ASP A 32 -11.50 -9.29 -14.81
C ASP A 32 -10.14 -9.97 -14.73
N ARG A 33 -9.38 -9.73 -13.64
CA ARG A 33 -8.08 -10.37 -13.41
C ARG A 33 -8.21 -11.90 -13.43
N SER A 34 -7.31 -12.54 -14.17
CA SER A 34 -7.12 -13.99 -14.12
C SER A 34 -6.22 -14.39 -12.95
N SER A 35 -6.16 -15.69 -12.63
CA SER A 35 -5.21 -16.20 -11.63
C SER A 35 -3.74 -15.93 -12.00
N ALA A 36 -3.43 -15.82 -13.30
CA ALA A 36 -2.10 -15.46 -13.76
C ALA A 36 -1.81 -13.96 -13.52
N ASP A 37 -2.82 -13.10 -13.63
CA ASP A 37 -2.70 -11.67 -13.30
C ASP A 37 -2.52 -11.48 -11.79
N ASP A 38 -3.22 -12.25 -10.97
CA ASP A 38 -3.06 -12.24 -9.51
C ASP A 38 -1.66 -12.70 -9.08
N GLU A 39 -1.13 -13.76 -9.70
CA GLU A 39 0.26 -14.20 -9.48
C GLU A 39 1.27 -13.12 -9.88
N ARG A 40 1.08 -12.51 -11.06
CA ARG A 40 1.93 -11.43 -11.56
C ARG A 40 1.89 -10.20 -10.64
N MET A 41 0.71 -9.81 -10.17
CA MET A 41 0.52 -8.71 -9.22
C MET A 41 1.31 -8.94 -7.93
N LEU A 42 1.25 -10.17 -7.40
CA LEU A 42 1.99 -10.53 -6.20
C LEU A 42 3.51 -10.46 -6.41
N TYR A 43 4.00 -10.98 -7.54
CA TYR A 43 5.43 -10.92 -7.88
C TYR A 43 5.91 -9.48 -8.07
N ALA A 44 5.14 -8.64 -8.78
CA ALA A 44 5.46 -7.24 -8.98
C ALA A 44 5.51 -6.47 -7.65
N ALA A 45 4.56 -6.72 -6.73
CA ALA A 45 4.53 -6.06 -5.43
C ALA A 45 5.75 -6.41 -4.57
N TRP A 46 6.10 -7.70 -4.48
CA TRP A 46 7.29 -8.15 -3.76
C TRP A 46 8.60 -7.65 -4.39
N ALA A 47 8.70 -7.67 -5.72
CA ALA A 47 9.86 -7.17 -6.41
C ALA A 47 10.01 -5.65 -6.21
N SER A 48 8.93 -4.88 -6.35
CA SER A 48 8.90 -3.45 -6.02
C SER A 48 9.40 -3.18 -4.60
N ALA A 49 8.87 -3.92 -3.60
CA ALA A 49 9.30 -3.80 -2.22
C ALA A 49 10.80 -4.09 -2.04
N TYR A 50 11.29 -5.16 -2.66
CA TYR A 50 12.72 -5.50 -2.64
C TYR A 50 13.59 -4.39 -3.24
N HIS A 51 13.18 -3.82 -4.36
CA HIS A 51 13.93 -2.74 -5.01
C HIS A 51 13.93 -1.45 -4.16
N TRP A 52 12.82 -1.12 -3.49
CA TRP A 52 12.78 -0.01 -2.53
C TRP A 52 13.67 -0.23 -1.30
N LEU A 53 13.85 -1.46 -0.82
CA LEU A 53 14.82 -1.76 0.23
C LEU A 53 16.27 -1.45 -0.17
N ARG A 54 16.56 -1.42 -1.48
CA ARG A 54 17.91 -1.22 -2.02
C ARG A 54 18.21 0.24 -2.37
N ALA A 55 17.20 0.99 -2.81
CA ALA A 55 17.38 2.37 -3.31
C ALA A 55 16.56 3.43 -2.56
N GLY A 56 15.53 3.02 -1.82
CA GLY A 56 14.60 3.92 -1.16
C GLY A 56 15.03 4.28 0.27
N THR A 57 14.09 4.92 0.95
CA THR A 57 14.20 5.36 2.35
C THR A 57 13.09 4.72 3.19
N ALA A 58 12.93 5.12 4.46
CA ALA A 58 11.92 4.52 5.34
C ALA A 58 10.49 4.70 4.81
N VAL A 59 10.17 5.86 4.21
CA VAL A 59 8.85 6.08 3.59
C VAL A 59 8.59 5.15 2.39
N HIS A 60 9.63 4.83 1.61
CA HIS A 60 9.51 3.90 0.49
C HIS A 60 9.24 2.47 0.98
N HIS A 61 9.91 2.05 2.06
CA HIS A 61 9.64 0.75 2.67
C HIS A 61 8.21 0.71 3.23
N GLN A 62 7.78 1.76 3.95
CA GLN A 62 6.43 1.84 4.49
C GLN A 62 5.35 1.71 3.41
N ARG A 63 5.49 2.46 2.30
CA ARG A 63 4.53 2.41 1.19
C ARG A 63 4.54 1.07 0.46
N ALA A 64 5.69 0.40 0.41
CA ALA A 64 5.77 -0.96 -0.15
C ALA A 64 5.02 -1.98 0.73
N GLU A 65 5.12 -1.87 2.06
CA GLU A 65 4.36 -2.72 3.00
C GLU A 65 2.87 -2.44 2.91
N TRP A 66 2.47 -1.17 2.75
CA TRP A 66 1.08 -0.81 2.45
C TRP A 66 0.58 -1.49 1.17
N MET A 67 1.37 -1.44 0.09
CA MET A 67 1.01 -2.06 -1.19
C MET A 67 0.84 -3.58 -1.05
N LEU A 68 1.75 -4.26 -0.34
CA LEU A 68 1.65 -5.69 -0.08
C LEU A 68 0.39 -6.02 0.73
N SER A 69 0.09 -5.24 1.78
CA SER A 69 -1.15 -5.37 2.55
C SER A 69 -2.38 -5.26 1.65
N ARG A 70 -2.39 -4.27 0.75
CA ARG A 70 -3.50 -4.04 -0.19
C ARG A 70 -3.67 -5.21 -1.16
N VAL A 71 -2.58 -5.69 -1.76
CA VAL A 71 -2.58 -6.85 -2.67
C VAL A 71 -3.14 -8.09 -1.95
N TYR A 72 -2.63 -8.43 -0.77
CA TYR A 72 -3.15 -9.58 -0.02
C TYR A 72 -4.60 -9.41 0.42
N THR A 73 -5.02 -8.19 0.73
CA THR A 73 -6.44 -7.90 1.03
C THR A 73 -7.34 -8.19 -0.16
N VAL A 74 -6.90 -7.82 -1.37
CA VAL A 74 -7.65 -8.06 -2.61
C VAL A 74 -7.67 -9.54 -2.98
N LEU A 75 -6.58 -10.26 -2.71
CA LEU A 75 -6.48 -11.71 -2.93
C LEU A 75 -7.19 -12.54 -1.84
N GLY A 76 -7.68 -11.91 -0.77
CA GLY A 76 -8.40 -12.59 0.31
C GLY A 76 -7.51 -13.33 1.32
N ASP A 77 -6.20 -13.06 1.36
CA ASP A 77 -5.28 -13.64 2.34
C ASP A 77 -5.15 -12.73 3.58
N ALA A 78 -6.06 -12.93 4.54
CA ALA A 78 -6.12 -12.09 5.73
C ALA A 78 -4.84 -12.15 6.60
N PRO A 79 -4.25 -13.33 6.90
CA PRO A 79 -3.01 -13.40 7.66
C PRO A 79 -1.85 -12.62 7.04
N ALA A 80 -1.66 -12.72 5.72
CA ALA A 80 -0.60 -11.98 5.03
C ALA A 80 -0.89 -10.47 5.00
N ALA A 81 -2.14 -10.08 4.72
CA ALA A 81 -2.55 -8.67 4.75
C ALA A 81 -2.28 -8.03 6.11
N ILE A 82 -2.66 -8.69 7.21
CA ILE A 82 -2.43 -8.19 8.58
C ILE A 82 -0.94 -8.05 8.88
N ALA A 83 -0.11 -9.02 8.47
CA ALA A 83 1.33 -8.98 8.72
C ALA A 83 1.97 -7.73 8.08
N HIS A 84 1.65 -7.47 6.81
CA HIS A 84 2.15 -6.31 6.08
C HIS A 84 1.54 -4.99 6.58
N ALA A 85 0.25 -4.95 6.91
CA ALA A 85 -0.39 -3.77 7.50
C ALA A 85 0.28 -3.36 8.82
N ARG A 86 0.58 -4.33 9.69
CA ARG A 86 1.27 -4.09 10.97
C ARG A 86 2.68 -3.58 10.75
N ARG A 87 3.41 -4.15 9.79
CA ARG A 87 4.75 -3.69 9.44
C ARG A 87 4.73 -2.28 8.88
N CYS A 88 3.74 -1.95 8.05
CA CYS A 88 3.49 -0.60 7.55
C CYS A 88 3.30 0.39 8.71
N LEU A 89 2.41 0.09 9.67
CA LEU A 89 2.18 0.95 10.83
C LEU A 89 3.43 1.10 11.71
N GLU A 90 4.16 0.01 11.96
CA GLU A 90 5.41 0.05 12.72
C GLU A 90 6.45 0.98 12.08
N LEU A 91 6.63 0.89 10.76
CA LEU A 91 7.53 1.79 10.02
C LEU A 91 7.09 3.25 10.12
N THR A 92 5.78 3.52 10.03
CA THR A 92 5.22 4.86 10.22
C THR A 92 5.55 5.42 11.61
N GLU A 93 5.38 4.62 12.66
CA GLU A 93 5.61 5.04 14.05
C GLU A 93 7.09 5.21 14.40
N THR A 94 7.95 4.36 13.82
CA THR A 94 9.40 4.35 14.12
C THR A 94 10.20 5.33 13.28
N SER A 95 9.63 5.88 12.20
CA SER A 95 10.31 6.80 11.27
C SER A 95 9.59 8.15 11.10
N PRO A 96 9.15 8.84 12.17
CA PRO A 96 8.26 10.00 12.07
C PRO A 96 8.85 11.20 11.31
N GLY A 97 10.18 11.26 11.16
CA GLY A 97 10.85 12.33 10.39
C GLY A 97 10.68 12.21 8.88
N GLU A 98 10.30 11.04 8.37
CA GLU A 98 10.08 10.79 6.94
C GLU A 98 8.59 10.64 6.58
N MET A 99 7.70 10.60 7.57
CA MET A 99 6.29 10.29 7.37
C MET A 99 5.43 11.55 7.32
N ALA A 100 4.57 11.62 6.31
CA ALA A 100 3.53 12.62 6.23
C ALA A 100 2.23 12.12 6.90
N PRO A 101 1.27 13.02 7.20
CA PRO A 101 -0.08 12.62 7.61
C PRO A 101 -0.73 11.63 6.63
N PHE A 102 -0.39 11.73 5.35
CA PHE A 102 -0.82 10.81 4.30
C PHE A 102 -0.38 9.37 4.61
N ASP A 103 0.90 9.15 4.93
CA ASP A 103 1.43 7.81 5.19
C ASP A 103 0.80 7.19 6.45
N LEU A 104 0.51 8.01 7.47
CA LEU A 104 -0.22 7.56 8.66
C LEU A 104 -1.67 7.19 8.36
N ALA A 105 -2.36 7.98 7.53
CA ALA A 105 -3.72 7.70 7.13
C ALA A 105 -3.82 6.34 6.41
N TYR A 106 -2.90 6.07 5.49
CA TYR A 106 -2.83 4.78 4.80
C TYR A 106 -2.36 3.63 5.68
N ALA A 107 -1.46 3.86 6.64
CA ALA A 107 -1.09 2.82 7.60
C ALA A 107 -2.29 2.37 8.45
N CYS A 108 -3.11 3.32 8.90
CA CYS A 108 -4.36 3.01 9.60
C CYS A 108 -5.37 2.31 8.68
N GLU A 109 -5.54 2.79 7.44
CA GLU A 109 -6.44 2.18 6.46
C GLU A 109 -6.05 0.73 6.13
N ALA A 110 -4.76 0.42 5.99
CA ALA A 110 -4.27 -0.94 5.74
C ALA A 110 -4.67 -1.89 6.87
N ILE A 111 -4.51 -1.49 8.14
CA ILE A 111 -4.97 -2.31 9.26
C ILE A 111 -6.48 -2.45 9.22
N ALA A 112 -7.22 -1.36 8.99
CA ALA A 112 -8.67 -1.37 8.95
C ALA A 112 -9.20 -2.40 7.94
N ARG A 113 -8.65 -2.39 6.71
CA ARG A 113 -9.06 -3.33 5.66
C ARG A 113 -8.63 -4.76 5.94
N ALA A 114 -7.41 -4.97 6.41
CA ALA A 114 -6.91 -6.31 6.72
C ALA A 114 -7.72 -6.96 7.86
N SER A 115 -8.05 -6.19 8.90
CA SER A 115 -8.93 -6.63 10.00
C SER A 115 -10.37 -6.85 9.53
N ALA A 116 -10.89 -6.01 8.63
CA ALA A 116 -12.22 -6.20 8.04
C ALA A 116 -12.30 -7.52 7.25
N LEU A 117 -11.30 -7.81 6.42
CA LEU A 117 -11.17 -9.08 5.71
C LEU A 117 -11.10 -10.27 6.68
N ALA A 118 -10.40 -10.13 7.81
CA ALA A 118 -10.32 -11.16 8.84
C ALA A 118 -11.60 -11.32 9.68
N GLY A 119 -12.59 -10.44 9.53
CA GLY A 119 -13.81 -10.42 10.33
C GLY A 119 -13.64 -9.83 11.73
N ASP A 120 -12.54 -9.13 12.01
CA ASP A 120 -12.34 -8.39 13.26
C ASP A 120 -12.93 -6.98 13.13
N GLU A 121 -14.26 -6.92 13.21
CA GLU A 121 -15.04 -5.67 13.11
C GLU A 121 -14.61 -4.60 14.13
N PRO A 122 -14.35 -4.92 15.42
CA PRO A 122 -13.88 -3.94 16.39
C PRO A 122 -12.54 -3.30 16.01
N GLU A 123 -11.54 -4.10 15.61
CA GLU A 123 -10.23 -3.55 15.22
C GLU A 123 -10.33 -2.75 13.92
N ALA A 124 -11.09 -3.26 12.96
CA ALA A 124 -11.30 -2.60 11.68
C ALA A 124 -11.98 -1.23 11.85
N THR A 125 -13.05 -1.15 12.64
CA THR A 125 -13.76 0.11 12.93
C THR A 125 -12.84 1.12 13.62
N ARG A 126 -12.09 0.66 14.62
CA ARG A 126 -11.13 1.51 15.35
C ARG A 126 -10.11 2.13 14.40
N TYR A 127 -9.50 1.34 13.53
CA TYR A 127 -8.49 1.84 12.60
C TYR A 127 -9.08 2.65 11.45
N LEU A 128 -10.33 2.37 11.03
CA LEU A 128 -11.04 3.21 10.06
C LEU A 128 -11.24 4.62 10.61
N ASP A 129 -11.63 4.76 11.88
CA ASP A 129 -11.77 6.08 12.52
C ASP A 129 -10.42 6.80 12.67
N LEU A 130 -9.35 6.07 13.02
CA LEU A 130 -7.99 6.62 13.06
C LEU A 130 -7.51 7.07 11.66
N ALA A 131 -7.84 6.31 10.61
CA ALA A 131 -7.54 6.65 9.23
C ALA A 131 -8.27 7.93 8.82
N ARG A 132 -9.56 8.06 9.17
CA ARG A 132 -10.35 9.30 8.95
C ARG A 132 -9.72 10.49 9.66
N GLU A 133 -9.39 10.35 10.95
CA GLU A 133 -8.75 11.41 11.72
C GLU A 133 -7.41 11.83 11.13
N ALA A 134 -6.56 10.87 10.76
CA ALA A 134 -5.30 11.14 10.07
C ALA A 134 -5.51 11.83 8.71
N GLY A 135 -6.52 11.42 7.95
CA GLY A 135 -6.91 12.03 6.68
C GLY A 135 -7.22 13.52 6.79
N THR A 136 -7.84 13.96 7.89
CA THR A 136 -8.12 15.40 8.12
C THR A 136 -6.85 16.26 8.25
N ARG A 137 -5.71 15.63 8.58
CA ARG A 137 -4.41 16.29 8.74
C ARG A 137 -3.60 16.36 7.44
N ILE A 138 -4.08 15.75 6.36
CA ILE A 138 -3.45 15.85 5.03
C ILE A 138 -3.71 17.26 4.49
N THR A 139 -2.65 18.04 4.32
CA THR A 139 -2.73 19.45 3.91
C THR A 139 -2.76 19.63 2.39
N ASN A 140 -2.13 18.72 1.64
CA ASN A 140 -2.25 18.68 0.19
C ASN A 140 -3.66 18.25 -0.19
N THR A 141 -4.35 19.09 -0.97
CA THR A 141 -5.74 18.85 -1.35
C THR A 141 -5.89 17.65 -2.29
N GLU A 142 -4.93 17.45 -3.19
CA GLU A 142 -4.95 16.31 -4.13
C GLU A 142 -4.74 15.00 -3.37
N ASP A 143 -3.70 14.92 -2.54
CA ASP A 143 -3.43 13.75 -1.70
C ASP A 143 -4.62 13.40 -0.79
N ARG A 144 -5.30 14.40 -0.22
CA ARG A 144 -6.49 14.19 0.59
C ARG A 144 -7.66 13.64 -0.23
N GLN A 145 -7.89 14.17 -1.44
CA GLN A 145 -8.94 13.66 -2.32
C GLN A 145 -8.69 12.21 -2.75
N ILE A 146 -7.42 11.85 -3.02
CA ILE A 146 -7.03 10.48 -3.33
C ILE A 146 -7.35 9.58 -2.12
N PHE A 147 -6.87 9.95 -0.92
CA PHE A 147 -7.14 9.18 0.30
C PHE A 147 -8.63 9.02 0.58
N GLU A 148 -9.42 10.08 0.48
CA GLU A 148 -10.87 10.02 0.71
C GLU A 148 -11.57 9.15 -0.35
N GLY A 149 -11.13 9.22 -1.62
CA GLY A 149 -11.65 8.36 -2.69
C GLY A 149 -11.38 6.89 -2.43
N ASP A 150 -10.15 6.56 -2.02
CA ASP A 150 -9.75 5.20 -1.68
C ASP A 150 -10.51 4.69 -0.46
N LEU A 151 -10.61 5.49 0.60
CA LEU A 151 -11.32 5.12 1.83
C LEU A 151 -12.81 4.84 1.58
N ASN A 152 -13.44 5.59 0.69
CA ASN A 152 -14.86 5.45 0.35
C ASN A 152 -15.14 4.40 -0.75
N SER A 153 -14.12 3.68 -1.21
CA SER A 153 -14.23 2.67 -2.26
C SER A 153 -13.70 1.31 -1.82
N GLY A 154 -13.86 0.32 -2.69
CA GLY A 154 -13.45 -1.06 -2.44
C GLY A 154 -14.35 -1.82 -1.46
N ASN A 155 -13.99 -3.08 -1.22
CA ASN A 155 -14.74 -3.95 -0.32
C ASN A 155 -14.32 -3.70 1.14
N TRP A 156 -15.30 -3.38 1.99
CA TRP A 156 -15.14 -3.20 3.44
C TRP A 156 -15.72 -4.36 4.26
N TYR A 157 -16.09 -5.46 3.61
CA TYR A 157 -16.50 -6.72 4.25
C TYR A 157 -17.63 -6.56 5.29
N GLY A 158 -18.52 -5.58 5.07
CA GLY A 158 -19.68 -5.30 5.92
C GLY A 158 -19.49 -4.15 6.92
N ILE A 159 -18.34 -3.48 6.91
CA ILE A 159 -18.02 -2.33 7.78
C ILE A 159 -18.30 -1.02 7.04
N SER A 160 -18.80 0.00 7.75
CA SER A 160 -19.18 1.33 7.23
C SER A 160 -18.56 2.48 8.00
#